data_AF-A0A661AIM1-F1
#
_entry.id   AF-A0A661AIM1-F1
#
_cell.length_a   1.000
_cell.length_b   1.000
_cell.length_c   1.000
_cell.angle_alpha   90.00
_cell.angle_beta   90.00
_cell.angle_gamma   90.00
#
_symmetry.space_group_name_H-M   'P 1'
#
loop_
_entity.id
_entity.type
_entity.pdbx_description
1 polymer ?
#
loop_
_entity_poly.entity_id
_entity_poly.type
_entity_poly.pdbx_seq_one_letter_code
_entity_poly.pdbx_strand_id
1 'polypeptide(L)'
;FGDYAERKRELIKKGREWFRKRVEEWREYRWIPEAEEKGLKVFFPEGRTFTFGDTEIYFTSPLFHGIEFSRVGWIFATVIKYRGKKLLHTSDMNGPIIEDHAAWIIKENPDILVLDGPMTYMFGYMLNRINLKRAVENALRILRETTTPCIIYDHHLPREKRYMERTKEVWEEGKGRVMTAAEYLGKKPKVMEVTEN
;
A
#
# COMPACT_ATOMS: atom_id res chain seq x y z
N PHE A 1 -14.09 21.47 10.13
CA PHE A 1 -13.42 20.96 8.91
C PHE A 1 -12.73 22.04 8.05
N GLY A 2 -13.02 23.34 8.21
CA GLY A 2 -12.43 24.41 7.38
C GLY A 2 -10.91 24.56 7.49
N ASP A 3 -10.36 24.64 8.71
CA ASP A 3 -8.93 24.81 8.98
C ASP A 3 -8.06 23.64 8.47
N TYR A 4 -8.54 22.40 8.62
CA TYR A 4 -7.83 21.21 8.11
C TYR A 4 -7.74 21.17 6.58
N ALA A 5 -8.81 21.55 5.88
CA ALA A 5 -8.82 21.55 4.41
C ALA A 5 -7.84 22.59 3.84
N GLU A 6 -7.77 23.76 4.47
CA GLU A 6 -6.83 24.82 4.09
C GLU A 6 -5.38 24.39 4.35
N ARG A 7 -5.10 23.89 5.55
CA ARG A 7 -3.78 23.34 5.91
C ARG A 7 -3.36 22.19 4.98
N LYS A 8 -4.29 21.28 4.61
CA LYS A 8 -4.01 20.19 3.65
C LYS A 8 -3.63 20.77 2.27
N ARG A 9 -4.35 21.78 1.78
CA ARG A 9 -4.03 22.44 0.50
C ARG A 9 -2.64 23.09 0.53
N GLU A 10 -2.29 23.76 1.62
CA GLU A 10 -0.97 24.37 1.79
C GLU A 10 0.14 23.32 1.80
N LEU A 11 -0.05 22.21 2.53
CA LEU A 11 0.92 21.10 2.55
C LEU A 11 1.11 20.47 1.17
N ILE A 12 0.03 20.26 0.42
CA ILE A 12 0.11 19.75 -0.96
C ILE A 12 0.86 20.74 -1.87
N LYS A 13 0.63 22.04 -1.72
CA LYS A 13 1.35 23.07 -2.49
C LYS A 13 2.85 23.03 -2.20
N LYS A 14 3.24 23.05 -0.92
CA LYS A 14 4.65 22.95 -0.49
C LYS A 14 5.29 21.64 -0.94
N GLY A 15 4.57 20.52 -0.83
CA GLY A 15 5.00 19.21 -1.30
C GLY A 15 5.26 19.19 -2.80
N ARG A 16 4.38 19.79 -3.59
CA ARG A 16 4.53 19.92 -5.05
C ARG A 16 5.74 20.79 -5.42
N GLU A 17 5.95 21.91 -4.72
CA GLU A 17 7.13 22.76 -4.93
C GLU A 17 8.43 22.02 -4.61
N TRP A 18 8.46 21.27 -3.50
CA TRP A 18 9.58 20.41 -3.16
C TRP A 18 9.84 19.34 -4.24
N PHE A 19 8.79 18.65 -4.70
CA PHE A 19 8.91 17.64 -5.76
C PHE A 19 9.48 18.23 -7.06
N ARG A 20 9.04 19.43 -7.46
CA ARG A 20 9.58 20.10 -8.65
C ARG A 20 11.09 20.35 -8.55
N LYS A 21 11.57 20.80 -7.38
CA LYS A 21 13.02 20.96 -7.14
C LYS A 21 13.79 19.64 -7.21
N ARG A 22 13.19 18.55 -6.73
CA ARG A 22 13.78 17.20 -6.90
C ARG A 22 13.87 16.79 -8.36
N VAL A 23 12.82 17.04 -9.13
CA VAL A 23 12.82 16.77 -10.58
C VAL A 23 13.90 17.57 -11.31
N GLU A 24 14.11 18.83 -10.95
CA GLU A 24 15.21 19.64 -11.49
C GLU A 24 16.58 19.01 -11.22
N GLU A 25 16.84 18.56 -9.98
CA GLU A 25 18.10 17.87 -9.64
C GLU A 25 18.26 16.52 -10.32
N TRP A 26 17.20 15.71 -10.37
CA TRP A 26 17.24 14.38 -11.00
C TRP A 26 17.54 14.44 -12.49
N ARG A 27 17.19 15.54 -13.17
CA ARG A 27 17.53 15.76 -14.58
C ARG A 27 19.03 15.94 -14.82
N GLU A 28 19.77 16.40 -13.82
CA GLU A 28 21.22 16.58 -13.89
C GLU A 28 21.99 15.29 -13.54
N TYR A 29 21.30 14.30 -12.95
CA TYR A 29 21.93 13.04 -12.57
C TYR A 29 22.20 12.15 -13.78
N ARG A 30 23.30 11.42 -13.72
CA ARG A 30 23.61 10.41 -14.73
C ARG A 30 22.50 9.37 -14.76
N TRP A 31 21.84 9.23 -15.90
CA TRP A 31 20.83 8.22 -16.12
C TRP A 31 21.44 6.82 -16.05
N ILE A 32 20.80 5.92 -15.30
CA ILE A 32 21.11 4.49 -15.29
C ILE A 32 20.12 3.84 -16.28
N PRO A 33 20.58 3.38 -17.46
CA PRO A 33 19.69 2.81 -18.44
C PRO A 33 19.25 1.39 -18.04
N GLU A 34 18.14 0.97 -18.63
CA GLU A 34 17.80 -0.45 -18.75
C GLU A 34 18.93 -1.20 -19.48
N ALA A 35 19.13 -2.47 -19.17
CA ALA A 35 20.25 -3.25 -19.66
C ALA A 35 19.81 -4.60 -20.22
N GLU A 36 20.49 -5.06 -21.27
CA GLU A 36 20.31 -6.38 -21.84
C GLU A 36 21.68 -7.03 -22.06
N GLU A 37 21.89 -8.19 -21.45
CA GLU A 37 23.13 -8.96 -21.61
C GLU A 37 22.84 -10.46 -21.51
N LYS A 38 23.26 -11.24 -22.51
CA LYS A 38 23.31 -12.72 -22.53
C LYS A 38 22.21 -13.43 -21.71
N GLY A 39 20.95 -13.21 -22.08
CA GLY A 39 19.79 -13.85 -21.46
C GLY A 39 19.23 -13.15 -20.21
N LEU A 40 19.81 -12.02 -19.81
CA LEU A 40 19.31 -11.12 -18.77
C LEU A 40 18.79 -9.84 -19.42
N LYS A 41 17.57 -9.43 -19.03
CA LYS A 41 17.01 -8.11 -19.32
C LYS A 41 16.64 -7.44 -17.99
N VAL A 42 17.12 -6.21 -17.80
CA VAL A 42 16.83 -5.37 -16.64
C VAL A 42 16.07 -4.15 -17.15
N PHE A 43 14.87 -3.91 -16.61
CA PHE A 43 14.00 -2.81 -17.00
C PHE A 43 13.34 -2.17 -15.78
N PHE A 44 12.89 -0.93 -15.93
CA PHE A 44 12.05 -0.23 -14.97
C PHE A 44 10.58 -0.60 -15.23
N PRO A 45 9.92 -1.30 -14.29
CA PRO A 45 8.62 -1.90 -14.55
C PRO A 45 7.44 -0.92 -14.49
N GLU A 46 7.62 0.27 -13.93
CA GLU A 46 6.55 1.21 -13.59
C GLU A 46 5.70 1.60 -14.82
N GLY A 47 4.38 1.37 -14.71
CA GLY A 47 3.43 1.64 -15.79
C GLY A 47 3.47 0.63 -16.94
N ARG A 48 4.21 -0.48 -16.82
CA ARG A 48 4.37 -1.49 -17.87
C ARG A 48 3.63 -2.78 -17.53
N THR A 49 3.28 -3.51 -18.59
CA THR A 49 2.71 -4.86 -18.52
C THR A 49 3.66 -5.86 -19.18
N PHE A 50 3.85 -7.00 -18.55
CA PHE A 50 4.66 -8.11 -19.03
C PHE A 50 3.79 -9.37 -19.13
N THR A 51 3.97 -10.14 -20.20
CA THR A 51 3.18 -11.36 -20.43
C THR A 51 4.12 -12.56 -20.52
N PHE A 52 3.86 -13.58 -19.71
CA PHE A 52 4.59 -14.84 -19.66
C PHE A 52 3.60 -15.99 -19.76
N GLY A 53 3.37 -16.49 -20.97
CA GLY A 53 2.32 -17.49 -21.23
C GLY A 53 0.95 -16.95 -20.80
N ASP A 54 0.26 -17.68 -19.92
CA ASP A 54 -1.06 -17.32 -19.37
C ASP A 54 -1.00 -16.27 -18.24
N THR A 55 0.20 -15.78 -17.88
CA THR A 55 0.41 -14.83 -16.79
C THR A 55 0.64 -13.42 -17.34
N GLU A 56 -0.19 -12.46 -16.92
CA GLU A 56 0.00 -11.03 -17.16
C GLU A 56 0.40 -10.34 -15.86
N ILE A 57 1.50 -9.59 -15.86
CA ILE A 57 2.00 -8.82 -14.71
C ILE A 57 2.00 -7.35 -15.09
N TYR A 58 1.19 -6.56 -14.41
CA TYR A 58 1.16 -5.10 -14.56
C TYR A 58 1.72 -4.43 -13.31
N PHE A 59 2.53 -3.40 -13.51
CA PHE A 59 3.02 -2.56 -12.44
C PHE A 59 2.44 -1.16 -12.59
N THR A 60 1.96 -0.57 -11.50
CA THR A 60 1.40 0.77 -11.55
C THR A 60 2.46 1.81 -11.92
N SER A 61 2.02 2.99 -12.35
CA SER A 61 2.84 4.20 -12.22
C SER A 61 3.22 4.42 -10.74
N PRO A 62 4.25 5.23 -10.46
CA PRO A 62 4.66 5.51 -9.08
C PRO A 62 3.51 6.06 -8.21
N LEU A 63 3.39 5.50 -7.02
CA LEU A 63 2.44 5.85 -5.97
C LEU A 63 3.20 6.44 -4.77
N PHE A 64 2.56 7.28 -3.96
CA PHE A 64 3.22 7.81 -2.77
C PHE A 64 3.36 6.73 -1.70
N HIS A 65 4.53 6.64 -1.08
CA HIS A 65 4.71 5.81 0.10
C HIS A 65 4.11 6.53 1.33
N GLY A 66 2.86 6.21 1.67
CA GLY A 66 2.10 6.88 2.73
C GLY A 66 1.29 8.09 2.25
N ILE A 67 1.47 9.25 2.90
CA ILE A 67 0.75 10.48 2.56
C ILE A 67 1.37 11.20 1.35
N GLU A 68 0.58 12.08 0.74
CA GLU A 68 1.00 12.89 -0.40
C GLU A 68 2.28 13.68 -0.08
N PHE A 69 3.30 13.54 -0.94
CA PHE A 69 4.62 14.19 -0.78
C PHE A 69 5.35 13.87 0.54
N SER A 70 5.13 12.70 1.11
CA SER A 70 6.01 12.17 2.16
C SER A 70 7.46 12.10 1.64
N ARG A 71 8.43 12.26 2.55
CA ARG A 71 9.86 12.22 2.19
C ARG A 71 10.44 10.81 2.12
N VAL A 72 9.60 9.79 2.30
CA VAL A 72 10.02 8.38 2.27
C VAL A 72 9.98 7.78 0.85
N GLY A 73 9.55 8.57 -0.14
CA GLY A 73 9.65 8.23 -1.56
C GLY A 73 8.37 7.67 -2.15
N TRP A 74 8.53 6.79 -3.13
CA TRP A 74 7.47 6.24 -3.95
C TRP A 74 7.59 4.72 -4.03
N ILE A 75 6.45 4.08 -4.27
CA ILE A 75 6.33 2.64 -4.52
C ILE A 75 5.58 2.42 -5.83
N PHE A 76 5.60 1.21 -6.34
CA PHE A 76 4.64 0.77 -7.36
C PHE A 76 3.97 -0.50 -6.86
N ALA A 77 2.68 -0.64 -7.18
CA ALA A 77 1.93 -1.84 -6.85
C ALA A 77 2.03 -2.84 -8.00
N THR A 78 1.89 -4.13 -7.68
CA THR A 78 1.96 -5.22 -8.65
C THR A 78 0.61 -5.90 -8.79
N VAL A 79 0.12 -6.00 -10.02
CA VAL A 79 -1.11 -6.73 -10.38
C VAL A 79 -0.72 -7.93 -11.22
N ILE A 80 -1.08 -9.12 -10.75
CA ILE A 80 -0.82 -10.38 -11.47
C ILE A 80 -2.17 -10.96 -11.88
N LYS A 81 -2.35 -11.23 -13.16
CA LYS A 81 -3.49 -11.99 -13.68
C LYS A 81 -3.01 -13.33 -14.21
N TYR A 82 -3.67 -14.41 -13.82
CA TYR A 82 -3.38 -15.75 -14.29
C TYR A 82 -4.68 -16.53 -14.42
N ARG A 83 -5.01 -17.00 -15.64
CA ARG A 83 -6.20 -17.82 -15.92
C ARG A 83 -7.49 -17.30 -15.29
N GLY A 84 -7.73 -15.99 -15.45
CA GLY A 84 -8.94 -15.33 -14.93
C GLY A 84 -8.91 -15.02 -13.43
N LYS A 85 -7.83 -15.33 -12.71
CA LYS A 85 -7.61 -14.89 -11.33
C LYS A 85 -6.71 -13.66 -11.27
N LYS A 86 -7.01 -12.73 -10.35
CA LYS A 86 -6.24 -11.50 -10.12
C LYS A 86 -5.69 -11.45 -8.70
N LEU A 87 -4.37 -11.32 -8.58
CA LEU A 87 -3.68 -10.96 -7.35
C LEU A 87 -3.24 -9.50 -7.44
N LEU A 88 -3.42 -8.76 -6.35
CA LEU A 88 -2.94 -7.39 -6.21
C LEU A 88 -2.08 -7.27 -4.95
N HIS A 89 -0.85 -6.78 -5.10
CA HIS A 89 0.06 -6.44 -4.01
C HIS A 89 0.28 -4.93 -3.96
N THR A 90 -0.21 -4.28 -2.89
CA THR A 90 -0.23 -2.81 -2.79
C THR A 90 0.97 -2.22 -2.05
N SER A 91 1.65 -3.03 -1.24
CA SER A 91 2.65 -2.56 -0.27
C SER A 91 3.79 -1.76 -0.95
N ASP A 92 4.25 -0.64 -0.40
CA ASP A 92 3.99 -0.12 0.96
C ASP A 92 3.18 1.20 0.94
N MET A 93 1.86 1.19 1.10
CA MET A 93 1.02 2.41 1.14
C MET A 93 0.85 3.02 2.55
N ASN A 94 1.41 2.41 3.60
CA ASN A 94 1.20 2.69 5.01
C ASN A 94 -0.26 2.55 5.49
N GLY A 95 -0.99 1.54 5.00
CA GLY A 95 -2.43 1.39 5.25
C GLY A 95 -3.20 2.46 4.48
N PRO A 96 -3.62 2.19 3.23
CA PRO A 96 -3.82 3.20 2.18
C PRO A 96 -4.40 4.50 2.73
N ILE A 97 -3.53 5.49 2.97
CA ILE A 97 -3.94 6.73 3.64
C ILE A 97 -4.61 7.68 2.63
N ILE A 98 -4.17 7.59 1.36
CA ILE A 98 -4.68 8.38 0.25
C ILE A 98 -5.92 7.69 -0.32
N GLU A 99 -7.02 8.43 -0.41
CA GLU A 99 -8.32 7.92 -0.87
C GLU A 99 -8.29 7.43 -2.32
N ASP A 100 -7.45 8.04 -3.17
CA ASP A 100 -7.25 7.61 -4.56
C ASP A 100 -6.64 6.21 -4.66
N HIS A 101 -5.79 5.81 -3.69
CA HIS A 101 -5.24 4.45 -3.65
C HIS A 101 -6.34 3.45 -3.33
N ALA A 102 -7.22 3.76 -2.38
CA ALA A 102 -8.38 2.93 -2.09
C ALA A 102 -9.34 2.84 -3.29
N ALA A 103 -9.64 3.97 -3.95
CA ALA A 103 -10.48 3.99 -5.14
C ALA A 103 -9.89 3.14 -6.28
N TRP A 104 -8.57 3.17 -6.45
CA TRP A 104 -7.89 2.32 -7.43
C TRP A 104 -7.97 0.83 -7.06
N ILE A 105 -7.70 0.45 -5.80
CA ILE A 105 -7.84 -0.95 -5.34
C ILE A 105 -9.26 -1.46 -5.56
N ILE A 106 -10.27 -0.62 -5.27
CA ILE A 106 -11.68 -0.94 -5.48
C ILE A 106 -11.97 -1.18 -6.96
N LYS A 107 -11.45 -0.31 -7.84
CA LYS A 107 -11.58 -0.48 -9.29
C LYS A 107 -10.90 -1.76 -9.79
N GLU A 108 -9.76 -2.13 -9.21
CA GLU A 108 -9.08 -3.38 -9.56
C GLU A 108 -9.86 -4.63 -9.14
N ASN A 109 -10.54 -4.60 -7.99
CA ASN A 109 -11.38 -5.68 -7.45
C ASN A 109 -10.73 -7.08 -7.60
N PRO A 110 -9.59 -7.35 -6.93
CA PRO A 110 -8.83 -8.59 -7.10
C PRO A 110 -9.51 -9.81 -6.44
N ASP A 111 -9.07 -11.02 -6.79
CA ASP A 111 -9.41 -12.24 -6.07
C ASP A 111 -8.58 -12.40 -4.78
N ILE A 112 -7.34 -11.91 -4.80
CA ILE A 112 -6.42 -11.92 -3.66
C ILE A 112 -5.80 -10.54 -3.55
N LEU A 113 -5.95 -9.90 -2.39
CA LEU A 113 -5.36 -8.61 -2.08
C LEU A 113 -4.33 -8.77 -0.97
N VAL A 114 -3.07 -8.42 -1.24
CA VAL A 114 -2.06 -8.16 -0.20
C VAL A 114 -2.08 -6.67 0.07
N LEU A 115 -2.74 -6.31 1.19
CA LEU A 115 -2.92 -4.96 1.67
C LEU A 115 -1.97 -4.72 2.84
N ASP A 116 -1.11 -3.72 2.75
CA ASP A 116 -0.35 -3.28 3.90
C ASP A 116 -1.23 -2.48 4.86
N GLY A 117 -1.00 -2.63 6.17
CA GLY A 117 -1.67 -1.81 7.16
C GLY A 117 -0.85 -0.61 7.65
N PRO A 118 -1.48 0.28 8.43
CA PRO A 118 -0.80 1.42 9.00
C PRO A 118 0.30 0.98 9.99
N MET A 119 1.36 1.77 10.08
CA MET A 119 2.43 1.62 11.07
C MET A 119 1.97 1.94 12.50
N THR A 120 1.11 1.11 13.06
CA THR A 120 0.46 1.37 14.34
C THR A 120 1.43 1.41 15.53
N TYR A 121 2.58 0.73 15.42
CA TYR A 121 3.71 0.84 16.37
C TYR A 121 4.33 2.24 16.44
N MET A 122 4.12 3.08 15.41
CA MET A 122 4.55 4.48 15.36
C MET A 122 3.42 5.46 15.72
N PHE A 123 2.32 4.97 16.28
CA PHE A 123 1.18 5.80 16.65
C PHE A 123 1.53 6.78 17.79
N GLY A 124 1.29 8.07 17.55
CA GLY A 124 1.69 9.16 18.45
C GLY A 124 3.07 9.76 18.14
N TYR A 125 3.81 9.18 17.19
CA TYR A 125 5.04 9.73 16.65
C TYR A 125 4.87 10.08 15.16
N MET A 126 5.25 9.17 14.25
CA MET A 126 5.11 9.38 12.80
C MET A 126 3.67 9.22 12.31
N LEU A 127 2.90 8.31 12.92
CA LEU A 127 1.50 8.08 12.58
C LEU A 127 0.59 8.87 13.54
N ASN A 128 -0.11 9.86 13.00
CA ASN A 128 -1.09 10.64 13.77
C ASN A 128 -2.52 10.05 13.69
N ARG A 129 -3.40 10.51 14.57
CA ARG A 129 -4.79 10.05 14.66
C ARG A 129 -5.62 10.28 13.39
N ILE A 130 -5.35 11.36 12.65
CA ILE A 130 -6.06 11.67 11.41
C ILE A 130 -5.68 10.65 10.32
N ASN A 131 -4.39 10.37 10.16
CA ASN A 131 -3.89 9.42 9.17
C ASN A 131 -4.25 7.97 9.50
N LEU A 132 -4.21 7.58 10.78
CA LEU A 132 -4.70 6.26 11.21
C LEU A 132 -6.19 6.10 10.87
N LYS A 133 -7.00 7.13 11.17
CA LYS A 133 -8.43 7.11 10.85
C LYS A 133 -8.66 6.99 9.34
N ARG A 134 -7.96 7.77 8.52
CA ARG A 134 -8.04 7.67 7.04
C ARG A 134 -7.65 6.28 6.53
N ALA A 135 -6.57 5.71 7.05
CA ALA A 135 -6.13 4.35 6.71
C ALA A 135 -7.22 3.30 6.99
N VAL A 136 -7.83 3.37 8.18
CA VAL A 136 -8.92 2.48 8.59
C VAL A 136 -10.17 2.69 7.73
N GLU A 137 -10.60 3.93 7.51
CA GLU A 137 -11.76 4.26 6.68
C GLU A 137 -11.58 3.78 5.23
N ASN A 138 -10.39 3.96 4.66
CA ASN A 138 -10.06 3.48 3.32
C ASN A 138 -10.01 1.95 3.25
N ALA A 139 -9.46 1.27 4.26
CA ALA A 139 -9.50 -0.19 4.34
C ALA A 139 -10.95 -0.70 4.42
N LEU A 140 -11.79 -0.11 5.27
CA LEU A 140 -13.22 -0.42 5.36
C LEU A 140 -13.95 -0.19 4.03
N ARG A 141 -13.60 0.89 3.33
CA ARG A 141 -14.16 1.19 2.01
C ARG A 141 -13.80 0.11 0.98
N ILE A 142 -12.52 -0.30 0.94
CA ILE A 142 -12.08 -1.44 0.11
C ILE A 142 -12.85 -2.70 0.48
N LEU A 143 -13.08 -2.94 1.78
CA LEU A 143 -13.81 -4.12 2.21
C LEU A 143 -15.25 -4.14 1.67
N ARG A 144 -15.94 -3.02 1.78
CA ARG A 144 -17.36 -2.87 1.40
C ARG A 144 -17.59 -2.82 -0.11
N GLU A 145 -16.68 -2.20 -0.84
CA GLU A 145 -16.84 -1.94 -2.28
C GLU A 145 -16.16 -2.99 -3.17
N THR A 146 -15.50 -4.01 -2.59
CA THR A 146 -14.91 -5.13 -3.35
C THR A 146 -15.54 -6.46 -2.99
N THR A 147 -15.55 -7.37 -3.97
CA THR A 147 -15.93 -8.78 -3.80
C THR A 147 -14.72 -9.66 -3.45
N THR A 148 -13.60 -9.06 -3.05
CA THR A 148 -12.32 -9.75 -2.77
C THR A 148 -12.49 -10.78 -1.64
N PRO A 149 -12.39 -12.09 -1.91
CA PRO A 149 -12.60 -13.12 -0.90
C PRO A 149 -11.40 -13.34 0.03
N CYS A 150 -10.19 -12.97 -0.39
CA CYS A 150 -8.97 -13.19 0.39
C CYS A 150 -8.14 -11.90 0.47
N ILE A 151 -7.95 -11.39 1.68
CA ILE A 151 -7.23 -10.15 1.97
C ILE A 151 -6.17 -10.44 3.03
N ILE A 152 -4.91 -10.40 2.61
CA ILE A 152 -3.75 -10.48 3.50
C ILE A 152 -3.44 -9.06 3.98
N TYR A 153 -3.80 -8.74 5.22
CA TYR A 153 -3.62 -7.43 5.84
C TYR A 153 -2.41 -7.43 6.79
N ASP A 154 -1.25 -6.94 6.31
CA ASP A 154 0.05 -7.23 6.93
C ASP A 154 1.07 -6.06 6.81
N HIS A 155 2.36 -6.38 6.62
CA HIS A 155 3.54 -5.55 6.46
C HIS A 155 3.97 -4.76 7.72
N HIS A 156 3.09 -3.90 8.24
CA HIS A 156 3.35 -3.11 9.44
C HIS A 156 2.57 -3.56 10.67
N LEU A 157 1.38 -4.13 10.47
CA LEU A 157 0.46 -4.47 11.55
C LEU A 157 1.05 -5.44 12.56
N PRO A 158 1.54 -6.64 12.18
CA PRO A 158 2.05 -7.61 13.16
C PRO A 158 3.44 -7.24 13.72
N ARG A 159 3.83 -5.95 13.71
CA ARG A 159 5.02 -5.43 14.39
C ARG A 159 4.76 -4.98 15.83
N GLU A 160 3.51 -4.75 16.23
CA GLU A 160 3.14 -4.49 17.63
C GLU A 160 1.90 -5.28 18.05
N LYS A 161 1.69 -5.51 19.35
CA LYS A 161 0.58 -6.34 19.86
C LYS A 161 -0.81 -5.73 19.73
N ARG A 162 -0.89 -4.39 19.64
CA ARG A 162 -2.16 -3.64 19.63
C ARG A 162 -2.70 -3.38 18.22
N TYR A 163 -2.09 -3.95 17.19
CA TYR A 163 -2.50 -3.69 15.81
C TYR A 163 -3.97 -4.03 15.56
N MET A 164 -4.44 -5.18 16.09
CA MET A 164 -5.84 -5.59 16.00
C MET A 164 -6.76 -4.61 16.72
N GLU A 165 -6.38 -4.15 17.93
CA GLU A 165 -7.16 -3.15 18.68
C GLU A 165 -7.28 -1.82 17.91
N ARG A 166 -6.18 -1.34 17.34
CA ARG A 166 -6.11 -0.05 16.65
C ARG A 166 -6.77 -0.04 15.28
N THR A 167 -6.95 -1.20 14.68
CA THR A 167 -7.61 -1.38 13.38
C THR A 167 -8.83 -2.30 13.49
N LYS A 168 -9.43 -2.36 14.69
CA LYS A 168 -10.48 -3.31 15.07
C LYS A 168 -11.62 -3.39 14.06
N GLU A 169 -12.09 -2.23 13.59
CA GLU A 169 -13.18 -2.15 12.63
C GLU A 169 -12.88 -2.91 11.33
N VAL A 170 -11.62 -2.92 10.87
CA VAL A 170 -11.19 -3.63 9.66
C VAL A 170 -11.27 -5.15 9.86
N TRP A 171 -10.86 -5.64 11.03
CA TRP A 171 -10.93 -7.07 11.37
C TRP A 171 -12.36 -7.55 11.55
N GLU A 172 -13.21 -6.73 12.15
CA GLU A 172 -14.63 -7.04 12.35
C GLU A 172 -15.40 -7.06 11.02
N GLU A 173 -15.25 -6.02 10.18
CA GLU A 173 -15.85 -5.95 8.84
C GLU A 173 -15.31 -7.05 7.93
N GLY A 174 -14.01 -7.34 8.04
CA GLY A 174 -13.30 -8.32 7.23
C GLY A 174 -13.40 -9.76 7.70
N LYS A 175 -14.23 -10.07 8.69
CA LYS A 175 -14.29 -11.41 9.31
C LYS A 175 -14.49 -12.51 8.26
N GLY A 176 -13.59 -13.49 8.25
CA GLY A 176 -13.62 -14.62 7.31
C GLY A 176 -12.91 -14.39 5.97
N ARG A 177 -12.48 -13.15 5.68
CA ARG A 177 -11.73 -12.80 4.46
C ARG A 177 -10.44 -12.03 4.72
N VAL A 178 -10.32 -11.32 5.83
CA VAL A 178 -9.13 -10.59 6.27
C VAL A 178 -8.32 -11.44 7.24
N MET A 179 -7.03 -11.55 6.98
CA MET A 179 -6.07 -12.29 7.81
C MET A 179 -4.66 -11.73 7.60
N THR A 180 -3.75 -11.98 8.52
CA THR A 180 -2.31 -11.77 8.31
C THR A 180 -1.72 -12.86 7.41
N ALA A 181 -0.51 -12.64 6.88
CA ALA A 181 0.22 -13.66 6.12
C ALA A 181 0.55 -14.89 7.00
N ALA A 182 0.79 -14.68 8.30
CA ALA A 182 0.98 -15.78 9.25
C ALA A 182 -0.29 -16.64 9.36
N GLU A 183 -1.45 -16.01 9.55
CA GLU A 183 -2.74 -16.72 9.68
C GLU A 183 -3.14 -17.42 8.38
N TYR A 184 -2.87 -16.81 7.22
CA TYR A 184 -3.05 -17.47 5.91
C TYR A 184 -2.24 -18.78 5.82
N LEU A 185 -1.06 -18.82 6.42
CA LEU A 185 -0.21 -20.01 6.51
C LEU A 185 -0.57 -20.95 7.68
N GLY A 186 -1.68 -20.72 8.39
CA GLY A 186 -2.08 -21.49 9.56
C GLY A 186 -1.20 -21.28 10.79
N LYS A 187 -0.48 -20.16 10.86
CA LYS A 187 0.41 -19.79 11.96
C LYS A 187 -0.15 -18.61 12.74
N LYS A 188 0.30 -18.48 13.99
CA LYS A 188 0.03 -17.29 14.79
C LYS A 188 0.99 -16.17 14.40
N PRO A 189 0.54 -14.89 14.36
CA PRO A 189 1.46 -13.77 14.16
C PRO A 189 2.52 -13.74 15.27
N LYS A 190 3.80 -13.62 14.91
CA LYS A 190 4.92 -13.72 15.86
C LYS A 190 4.80 -12.75 17.03
N VAL A 191 4.33 -11.51 16.78
CA VAL A 191 4.13 -10.52 17.84
C VAL A 191 3.12 -10.99 18.90
N MET A 192 2.10 -11.75 18.49
CA MET A 192 1.10 -12.30 19.41
C MET A 192 1.68 -13.48 20.20
N GLU A 193 2.53 -14.30 19.59
CA GLU A 193 3.24 -15.38 20.32
C GLU A 193 4.12 -14.86 21.45
N VAL A 194 4.77 -13.70 21.29
CA VAL A 194 5.76 -13.19 22.26
C VAL A 194 5.21 -12.13 23.22
N THR A 195 3.94 -11.72 23.06
CA THR A 195 3.32 -10.67 23.90
C THR A 195 2.07 -11.11 24.66
N GLU A 196 1.53 -12.29 24.35
CA GLU A 196 0.53 -12.95 25.18
C GLU A 196 1.24 -13.67 26.34
N ASN A 197 1.47 -12.91 27.42
CA ASN A 197 1.77 -13.42 28.76
C ASN A 197 0.58 -13.11 29.67
#